data_AF-A0A180EUP3-F1
#
_entry.id   AF-A0A180EUP3-F1
#
_cell.length_a   1.000
_cell.length_b   1.000
_cell.length_c   1.000
_cell.angle_alpha   90.00
_cell.angle_beta   90.00
_cell.angle_gamma   90.00
#
_symmetry.space_group_name_H-M   'P 1'
#
loop_
_entity.id
_entity.type
_entity.pdbx_description
1 polymer ?
#
loop_
_entity_poly.entity_id
_entity_poly.type
_entity_poly.pdbx_seq_one_letter_code
_entity_poly.pdbx_strand_id
1 'polypeptide(L)'
;MELYKAGFIDLRFADESHFGLTPNVPYAWQHPGQPVLLPSAKGKRLSVTGLMSPDCLLFSHTVEGSMNSDAAITVLDRFAA
;
A
#
# COMPACT_ATOMS: atom_id res chain seq x y z
N MET A 1 -4.48 -19.62 11.50
CA MET A 1 -4.92 -18.84 12.69
C MET A 1 -4.67 -19.55 14.00
N GLU A 2 -4.97 -20.85 14.13
CA GLU A 2 -4.81 -21.56 15.42
C GLU A 2 -3.36 -21.58 15.95
N LEU A 3 -2.35 -21.78 15.08
CA LEU A 3 -0.94 -21.71 15.48
C LEU A 3 -0.50 -20.31 15.95
N TYR A 4 -1.06 -19.26 15.35
CA TYR A 4 -0.81 -17.87 15.76
C TYR A 4 -1.41 -17.60 17.16
N LYS A 5 -2.67 -17.99 17.35
CA LYS A 5 -3.36 -17.85 18.65
C LYS A 5 -2.67 -18.64 19.76
N ALA A 6 -2.11 -19.80 19.43
CA ALA A 6 -1.34 -20.62 20.35
C ALA A 6 0.12 -20.14 20.56
N GLY A 7 0.55 -19.07 19.87
CA GLY A 7 1.88 -18.48 20.03
C GLY A 7 3.02 -19.26 19.36
N PHE A 8 2.71 -20.22 18.48
CA PHE A 8 3.73 -21.03 17.80
C PHE A 8 4.36 -20.32 16.58
N ILE A 9 3.66 -19.33 16.01
CA ILE A 9 4.14 -18.56 14.85
C ILE A 9 3.79 -17.08 15.02
N ASP A 10 4.65 -16.19 14.51
CA ASP A 10 4.26 -14.81 14.18
C ASP A 10 3.68 -14.80 12.77
N LEU A 11 2.36 -14.61 12.66
CA LEU A 11 1.64 -14.57 11.39
C LEU A 11 1.44 -13.12 10.97
N ARG A 12 1.94 -12.77 9.78
CA ARG A 12 1.73 -11.48 9.15
C ARG A 12 1.16 -11.67 7.75
N PHE A 13 0.18 -10.86 7.39
CA PHE A 13 -0.33 -10.74 6.04
C PHE A 13 0.44 -9.65 5.32
N ALA A 14 0.93 -9.96 4.12
CA ALA A 14 1.69 -9.04 3.30
C ALA A 14 0.84 -8.56 2.12
N ASP A 15 0.87 -7.27 1.84
CA ASP A 15 0.29 -6.70 0.62
C ASP A 15 0.98 -5.38 0.24
N GLU A 16 0.73 -4.91 -0.99
CA GLU A 16 1.26 -3.66 -1.52
C GLU A 16 0.15 -2.76 -2.07
N SER A 17 0.24 -1.46 -1.77
CA SER A 17 -0.61 -0.42 -2.36
C SER A 17 0.22 0.62 -3.11
N HIS A 18 -0.30 1.05 -4.25
CA HIS A 18 0.32 2.08 -5.07
C HIS A 18 -0.43 3.41 -4.94
N PHE A 19 0.32 4.49 -4.76
CA PHE A 19 -0.19 5.85 -4.70
C PHE A 19 0.42 6.66 -5.84
N GLY A 20 -0.45 7.32 -6.60
CA GLY A 20 -0.06 8.19 -7.71
C GLY A 20 -0.77 9.53 -7.63
N LEU A 21 -0.22 10.52 -8.34
CA LEU A 21 -0.80 11.86 -8.46
C LEU A 21 -1.90 11.95 -9.54
N THR A 22 -2.16 10.85 -10.24
CA THR A 22 -3.30 10.73 -11.16
C THR A 22 -4.49 10.20 -10.37
N PRO A 23 -5.54 11.00 -10.15
CA PRO A 23 -6.71 10.56 -9.40
C PRO A 23 -7.48 9.50 -10.18
N ASN A 24 -8.05 8.54 -9.46
CA ASN A 24 -9.14 7.73 -10.00
C ASN A 24 -10.36 8.64 -10.12
N VAL A 25 -10.98 8.72 -11.31
CA VAL A 25 -12.15 9.58 -11.52
C VAL A 25 -13.37 8.89 -10.94
N PRO A 26 -13.94 9.38 -9.82
CA PRO A 26 -15.15 8.78 -9.26
C PRO A 26 -16.34 9.08 -10.17
N TYR A 27 -17.34 8.20 -10.13
CA TYR A 27 -18.60 8.47 -10.82
C TYR A 27 -19.33 9.62 -10.10
N ALA A 28 -19.66 10.67 -10.84
CA ALA A 28 -20.41 11.80 -10.35
C ALA A 28 -21.38 12.29 -11.43
N TRP A 29 -22.66 12.45 -11.05
CA TRP A 29 -23.63 13.16 -11.87
C TRP A 29 -23.30 14.65 -11.89
N GLN A 30 -23.15 15.22 -13.08
CA GLN A 30 -22.74 16.61 -13.28
C GLN A 30 -23.68 17.29 -14.28
N HIS A 31 -23.98 18.56 -14.04
CA HIS A 31 -24.80 19.34 -14.98
C HIS A 31 -24.00 19.61 -16.27
N PRO A 32 -24.66 19.60 -17.44
CA PRO A 32 -24.02 19.97 -18.69
C PRO A 32 -23.35 21.35 -18.59
N GLY A 33 -22.07 21.44 -18.98
CA GLY A 33 -21.31 22.69 -18.96
C GLY A 33 -20.72 23.09 -17.59
N GLN A 34 -20.93 22.30 -16.54
CA GLN A 34 -20.38 22.58 -15.19
C GLN A 34 -19.59 21.39 -14.66
N PRO A 35 -18.42 21.08 -15.25
CA PRO A 35 -17.61 19.95 -14.81
C PRO A 35 -16.93 20.23 -13.47
N VAL A 36 -16.94 19.24 -12.58
CA VAL A 36 -16.11 19.19 -11.37
C VAL A 36 -14.77 18.58 -11.78
N LEU A 37 -13.69 19.37 -11.68
CA LEU A 37 -12.34 18.94 -12.04
C LEU A 37 -11.57 18.47 -10.80
N LEU A 38 -10.76 17.43 -10.96
CA LEU A 38 -9.83 16.96 -9.94
C LEU A 38 -8.39 17.36 -10.31
N PRO A 39 -7.58 17.84 -9.35
CA PRO A 39 -6.17 18.10 -9.60
C PRO A 39 -5.48 16.79 -10.00
N SER A 40 -4.69 16.85 -11.07
CA SER A 40 -3.95 15.70 -11.59
C SER A 40 -2.58 16.16 -12.05
N ALA A 41 -1.55 15.41 -11.69
CA ALA A 41 -0.17 15.69 -12.08
C ALA A 41 0.54 14.42 -12.51
N LYS A 42 1.49 14.55 -13.44
CA LYS A 42 2.48 13.49 -13.69
C LYS A 42 3.51 13.54 -12.56
N GLY A 43 3.72 12.41 -11.89
CA GLY A 43 4.69 12.29 -10.81
C GLY A 43 5.18 10.87 -10.63
N LYS A 44 6.16 10.70 -9.74
CA LYS A 44 6.61 9.37 -9.33
C LYS A 44 5.49 8.63 -8.62
N ARG A 45 5.43 7.31 -8.82
CA ARG A 45 4.56 6.42 -8.04
C ARG A 45 5.25 6.11 -6.72
N LEU A 46 4.45 6.11 -5.67
CA LEU A 46 4.86 5.70 -4.34
C LEU A 46 4.21 4.35 -4.07
N SER A 47 5.03 3.31 -3.91
CA SER A 47 4.57 2.00 -3.48
C SER A 47 4.73 1.90 -1.97
N VAL A 48 3.71 1.43 -1.28
CA VAL A 48 3.74 1.17 0.16
C VAL A 48 3.47 -0.31 0.36
N THR A 49 4.42 -0.99 0.99
CA THR A 49 4.28 -2.40 1.36
C THR A 49 3.99 -2.51 2.84
N GLY A 50 3.03 -3.35 3.20
CA GLY A 50 2.60 -3.57 4.57
C GLY A 50 2.72 -5.03 5.00
N LEU A 51 3.10 -5.24 6.25
CA LEU A 51 2.99 -6.51 6.98
C LEU A 51 2.07 -6.28 8.18
N MET A 52 0.90 -6.89 8.18
CA MET A 52 -0.12 -6.70 9.22
C MET A 52 -0.38 -8.00 9.99
N SER A 53 -0.32 -7.95 11.32
CA SER A 53 -0.74 -9.10 12.14
C SER A 53 -2.26 -9.19 12.26
N PRO A 54 -2.81 -10.36 12.65
CA PRO A 54 -4.21 -10.48 13.05
C PRO A 54 -4.65 -9.52 14.16
N ASP A 55 -3.73 -9.04 14.99
CA ASP A 55 -3.98 -8.07 16.06
C ASP A 55 -3.83 -6.60 15.59
N CYS A 56 -3.86 -6.39 14.27
CA CYS A 56 -3.76 -5.08 13.64
C CYS A 56 -2.45 -4.33 13.86
N LEU A 57 -1.35 -5.05 14.17
CA LEU A 57 -0.02 -4.45 14.22
C LEU A 57 0.56 -4.37 12.81
N LEU A 58 0.69 -3.14 12.30
CA LEU A 58 1.20 -2.85 10.97
C LEU A 58 2.67 -2.43 11.01
N PHE A 59 3.50 -3.14 10.25
CA PHE A 59 4.76 -2.63 9.74
C PHE A 59 4.54 -2.16 8.31
N SER A 60 5.00 -0.96 7.96
CA SER A 60 4.89 -0.44 6.60
C SER A 60 6.19 0.17 6.13
N HIS A 61 6.52 -0.04 4.87
CA HIS A 61 7.68 0.59 4.23
C HIS A 61 7.31 1.20 2.89
N THR A 62 7.91 2.35 2.62
CA THR A 62 7.63 3.14 1.42
C THR A 62 8.78 3.02 0.44
N VAL A 63 8.45 2.68 -0.80
CA VAL A 63 9.38 2.55 -1.92
C VAL A 63 8.98 3.52 -3.02
N GLU A 64 9.92 4.33 -3.52
CA GLU A 64 9.70 5.11 -4.72
C GLU A 64 9.87 4.23 -5.96
N GLY A 65 8.86 4.18 -6.83
CA GLY A 65 8.89 3.37 -8.05
C GLY A 65 8.17 2.04 -7.90
N SER A 66 8.63 1.02 -8.64
CA SER A 66 8.01 -0.31 -8.66
C SER A 66 8.61 -1.22 -7.60
N MET A 67 7.78 -2.02 -6.97
CA MET A 67 8.21 -3.10 -6.09
C MET A 67 8.86 -4.23 -6.91
N ASN A 68 10.15 -4.44 -6.70
CA ASN A 68 10.92 -5.55 -7.28
C ASN A 68 11.49 -6.44 -6.17
N SER A 69 12.19 -7.52 -6.54
CA SER A 69 12.76 -8.45 -5.54
C SER A 69 13.76 -7.77 -4.59
N ASP A 70 14.55 -6.81 -5.06
CA ASP A 70 15.53 -6.09 -4.22
C ASP A 70 14.83 -5.20 -3.18
N ALA A 71 13.75 -4.52 -3.60
CA ALA A 71 12.90 -3.76 -2.71
C ALA A 71 12.22 -4.67 -1.67
N ALA A 72 11.72 -5.84 -2.09
CA ALA A 72 11.12 -6.82 -1.18
C ALA A 72 12.12 -7.33 -0.14
N ILE A 73 13.36 -7.65 -0.54
CA ILE A 73 14.44 -8.05 0.38
C ILE A 73 14.70 -6.92 1.37
N THR A 74 14.85 -5.68 0.90
CA THR A 74 15.07 -4.51 1.76
C THR A 74 13.95 -4.32 2.79
N VAL A 75 12.70 -4.53 2.39
CA VAL A 75 11.52 -4.43 3.28
C VAL A 75 11.57 -5.50 4.37
N LEU A 76 11.89 -6.76 4.00
CA LEU A 76 11.99 -7.87 4.93
C LEU A 76 13.19 -7.70 5.89
N ASP A 77 14.34 -7.26 5.39
CA ASP A 77 15.51 -6.96 6.22
C ASP A 77 15.21 -5.86 7.23
N ARG A 78 14.46 -4.82 6.82
CA ARG A 78 14.00 -3.76 7.74
C ARG A 78 12.99 -4.23 8.77
N PHE A 79 12.18 -5.23 8.43
CA PHE A 79 11.23 -5.80 9.38
C PHE A 79 11.93 -6.70 10.42
N ALA A 80 12.97 -7.42 10.00
CA ALA A 80 13.71 -8.36 10.83
C ALA A 80 14.78 -7.71 11.73
N ALA A 81 15.15 -6.45 11.44
CA ALA A 81 16.14 -5.66 12.20
C ALA A 81 15.60 -5.19 13.56
#